data_AF-A0AAW2YTW7-F1
#
_entry.id   AF-A0AAW2YTW7-F1
#
_cell.length_a   1.000
_cell.length_b   1.000
_cell.length_c   1.000
_cell.angle_alpha   90.00
_cell.angle_beta   90.00
_cell.angle_gamma   90.00
#
_symmetry.space_group_name_H-M   'P 1'
#
loop_
_entity.id
_entity.type
_entity.pdbx_description
1 polymer ?
#
loop_
_entity_poly.entity_id
_entity_poly.type
_entity_poly.pdbx_seq_one_letter_code
_entity_poly.pdbx_strand_id
1 'polypeptide(L)'
;MPPRQITHSEGLKNQDLDVIPHVRVNLQSATDLAPKDANGLSDPFVVFRINGEWVRSSTKLKTLRPIYFENFYMALDKASLTDDSITLEIKVFDWDAVGRNDLEGSAFLNINISSNMNSRRPLNYKVRLIPDGGTVEFTVCFVNVNERVLRQHVRNESLLEALVQTNKKDLLGLVYREDNRIVTIKEVEKIAADIDAIKPDNCFAKLDYNKKLKVAKQAYLLDSDGDGTISAAELFNFYHNNGTHETSEIEKRLDNMDINGDGVVNIAECCEKIASLYEQDIYEEQSTKRVMLYGISGSGKTSFVKAAKYSLSMDYDITNDEELVRSVAVRSLYDLSLAAKEQGREFEPKNQLFAEKLLSIISKDNSFFSSVKLFYTHENHDNLFKLWNDPLISEMLSNPSKFNSSHNHAIEYLFSTYELLDPNQVPTPFQRIQNTVRTSFRTCGSAEHRFVHRGTYLRMFDIGGAMSERKKISSVISSIESPDLLIYFVGLADNNRWSEEREGMKRRTDSLNLFSSIITEKQLKDVDLFVVFTQCDLINKKISEKVIQDLSNADDLVEDLKSLYRRSYKATGTKKNIRFFTCNATSEKGVMNIMNEIIKK
;
A
#
# COMPACT_ATOMS: atom_id res chain seq x y z
N MET A 1 -73.13 22.63 -3.23
CA MET A 1 -72.58 21.74 -2.18
C MET A 1 -71.12 21.45 -2.51
N PRO A 2 -70.23 21.44 -1.50
CA PRO A 2 -68.78 21.40 -1.69
C PRO A 2 -68.31 20.02 -2.21
N PRO A 3 -67.08 19.93 -2.75
CA PRO A 3 -66.50 18.67 -3.19
C PRO A 3 -66.38 17.67 -2.03
N ARG A 4 -66.77 16.41 -2.28
CA ARG A 4 -66.58 15.28 -1.38
C ARG A 4 -65.09 15.09 -1.09
N GLN A 5 -64.76 15.04 0.21
CA GLN A 5 -63.50 14.52 0.73
C GLN A 5 -63.24 13.13 0.15
N ILE A 6 -62.10 12.95 -0.52
CA ILE A 6 -61.51 11.63 -0.73
C ILE A 6 -60.53 11.41 0.43
N THR A 7 -60.96 10.61 1.39
CA THR A 7 -60.11 9.99 2.40
C THR A 7 -59.19 8.99 1.69
N HIS A 8 -57.97 9.36 1.34
CA HIS A 8 -56.92 8.39 1.01
C HIS A 8 -56.33 7.82 2.31
N SER A 9 -57.11 6.98 2.96
CA SER A 9 -56.61 5.93 3.84
C SER A 9 -56.79 4.59 3.13
N GLU A 10 -56.06 4.40 2.03
CA GLU A 10 -55.81 3.07 1.47
C GLU A 10 -54.30 2.90 1.40
N GLY A 11 -53.81 2.08 2.33
CA GLY A 11 -52.40 1.77 2.47
C GLY A 11 -51.84 1.19 1.19
N LEU A 12 -50.79 1.83 0.69
CA LEU A 12 -49.75 1.12 -0.04
C LEU A 12 -49.22 0.05 0.90
N LYS A 13 -49.62 -1.20 0.65
CA LYS A 13 -49.08 -2.38 1.31
C LYS A 13 -47.55 -2.30 1.24
N ASN A 14 -46.89 -2.41 2.40
CA ASN A 14 -45.45 -2.64 2.53
C ASN A 14 -45.08 -3.94 1.79
N GLN A 15 -44.83 -3.84 0.49
CA GLN A 15 -44.10 -4.84 -0.27
C GLN A 15 -42.68 -4.31 -0.41
N ASP A 16 -41.76 -4.99 0.28
CA ASP A 16 -40.31 -4.95 0.21
C ASP A 16 -39.71 -3.86 -0.69
N LEU A 17 -39.47 -2.70 -0.09
CA LEU A 17 -38.60 -1.68 -0.66
C LEU A 17 -37.16 -2.17 -0.46
N ASP A 18 -36.42 -2.44 -1.54
CA ASP A 18 -34.99 -2.76 -1.49
C ASP A 18 -34.20 -1.55 -0.95
N VAL A 19 -34.05 -1.52 0.37
CA VAL A 19 -33.23 -0.56 1.10
C VAL A 19 -31.83 -1.15 1.21
N ILE A 20 -30.86 -0.53 0.54
CA ILE A 20 -29.47 -0.97 0.58
C ILE A 20 -28.73 -0.16 1.65
N PRO A 21 -28.12 -0.82 2.65
CA PRO A 21 -27.29 -0.13 3.63
C PRO A 21 -26.00 0.37 2.97
N HIS A 22 -25.62 1.59 3.30
CA HIS A 22 -24.43 2.26 2.80
C HIS A 22 -23.62 2.83 3.95
N VAL A 23 -22.32 2.94 3.71
CA VAL A 23 -21.42 3.77 4.50
C VAL A 23 -21.28 5.10 3.80
N ARG A 24 -21.72 6.16 4.45
CA ARG A 24 -21.40 7.53 4.05
C ARG A 24 -20.07 7.94 4.66
N VAL A 25 -19.11 8.30 3.83
CA VAL A 25 -17.84 8.90 4.24
C VAL A 25 -17.87 10.38 3.88
N ASN A 26 -17.69 11.27 4.87
CA ASN A 26 -17.49 12.69 4.65
C ASN A 26 -16.00 13.00 4.81
N LEU A 27 -15.28 13.12 3.71
CA LEU A 27 -13.86 13.49 3.69
C LEU A 27 -13.73 14.99 3.95
N GLN A 28 -12.97 15.37 4.97
CA GLN A 28 -12.81 16.77 5.36
C GLN A 28 -11.52 17.34 4.81
N SER A 29 -10.38 16.78 5.20
CA SER A 29 -9.06 17.29 4.84
C SER A 29 -7.97 16.24 5.00
N ALA A 30 -6.79 16.52 4.44
CA ALA A 30 -5.56 15.85 4.84
C ALA A 30 -4.48 16.89 5.22
N THR A 31 -3.46 16.45 5.94
CA THR A 31 -2.38 17.31 6.46
C THR A 31 -1.05 16.56 6.48
N ASP A 32 0.05 17.32 6.34
CA ASP A 32 1.43 16.83 6.37
C ASP A 32 1.69 15.66 5.41
N LEU A 33 1.06 15.72 4.24
CA LEU A 33 1.23 14.73 3.17
C LEU A 33 2.66 14.74 2.63
N ALA A 34 3.06 13.63 2.01
CA ALA A 34 4.38 13.48 1.43
C ALA A 34 4.49 14.31 0.15
N PRO A 35 5.54 15.13 -0.02
CA PRO A 35 5.81 15.77 -1.30
C PRO A 35 6.21 14.69 -2.30
N LYS A 36 5.56 14.68 -3.46
CA LYS A 36 5.78 13.72 -4.54
C LYS A 36 6.25 14.43 -5.81
N ASP A 37 5.73 15.62 -6.05
CA ASP A 37 6.22 16.51 -7.10
C ASP A 37 7.59 17.11 -6.82
N ALA A 38 8.31 17.38 -7.90
CA ALA A 38 9.57 18.14 -7.90
C ALA A 38 9.44 19.57 -7.32
N ASN A 39 8.22 20.11 -7.26
CA ASN A 39 7.93 21.43 -6.67
C ASN A 39 7.90 21.40 -5.12
N GLY A 40 8.04 20.21 -4.49
CA GLY A 40 7.99 20.03 -3.04
C GLY A 40 6.56 20.00 -2.46
N LEU A 41 5.55 19.78 -3.29
CA LEU A 41 4.13 19.65 -2.97
C LEU A 41 3.58 18.33 -3.56
N SER A 42 2.27 18.19 -3.63
CA SER A 42 1.57 17.05 -4.22
C SER A 42 0.21 17.54 -4.76
N ASP A 43 -0.41 16.77 -5.65
CA ASP A 43 -1.78 16.90 -6.14
C ASP A 43 -2.69 15.81 -5.51
N PRO A 44 -2.91 15.83 -4.19
CA PRO A 44 -3.52 14.70 -3.49
C PRO A 44 -4.99 14.47 -3.82
N PHE A 45 -5.33 13.22 -4.05
CA PHE A 45 -6.70 12.70 -3.97
C PHE A 45 -6.77 11.48 -3.05
N VAL A 46 -7.94 11.28 -2.45
CA VAL A 46 -8.19 10.18 -1.52
C VAL A 46 -9.11 9.15 -2.18
N VAL A 47 -8.71 7.88 -2.09
CA VAL A 47 -9.51 6.72 -2.45
C VAL A 47 -9.94 6.01 -1.18
N PHE A 48 -11.25 5.83 -1.02
CA PHE A 48 -11.83 4.97 0.00
C PHE A 48 -12.28 3.67 -0.65
N ARG A 49 -11.99 2.53 -0.02
CA ARG A 49 -12.42 1.21 -0.49
C ARG A 49 -13.03 0.38 0.63
N ILE A 50 -14.17 -0.24 0.35
CA ILE A 50 -14.84 -1.24 1.19
C ILE A 50 -15.26 -2.39 0.27
N ASN A 51 -14.77 -3.60 0.54
CA ASN A 51 -15.23 -4.84 -0.12
C ASN A 51 -15.24 -4.78 -1.67
N GLY A 52 -14.22 -4.14 -2.27
CA GLY A 52 -14.08 -4.01 -3.73
C GLY A 52 -14.79 -2.79 -4.32
N GLU A 53 -15.79 -2.24 -3.65
CA GLU A 53 -16.37 -0.93 -3.99
C GLU A 53 -15.42 0.18 -3.57
N TRP A 54 -15.16 1.12 -4.49
CA TRP A 54 -14.28 2.24 -4.24
C TRP A 54 -14.88 3.55 -4.70
N VAL A 55 -14.52 4.60 -3.99
CA VAL A 55 -14.89 5.98 -4.27
C VAL A 55 -13.64 6.85 -4.19
N ARG A 56 -13.58 7.87 -5.02
CA ARG A 56 -12.43 8.75 -5.17
C ARG A 56 -12.86 10.20 -5.00
N SER A 57 -12.07 10.99 -4.28
CA SER A 57 -12.28 12.43 -4.14
C SER A 57 -11.86 13.22 -5.38
N SER A 58 -12.22 14.51 -5.40
CA SER A 58 -11.51 15.44 -6.27
C SER A 58 -10.01 15.46 -5.93
N THR A 59 -9.21 15.82 -6.93
CA THR A 59 -7.80 16.11 -6.77
C THR A 59 -7.66 17.53 -6.22
N LYS A 60 -6.70 17.78 -5.32
CA LYS A 60 -6.39 19.13 -4.85
C LYS A 60 -4.98 19.49 -5.25
N LEU A 61 -4.84 20.45 -6.15
CA LEU A 61 -3.55 20.74 -6.77
C LEU A 61 -2.58 21.46 -5.81
N LYS A 62 -1.30 21.12 -5.91
CA LYS A 62 -0.16 21.80 -5.29
C LYS A 62 -0.33 22.05 -3.80
N THR A 63 -0.68 21.03 -3.03
CA THR A 63 -0.87 21.17 -1.58
C THR A 63 -0.58 19.89 -0.81
N LEU A 64 0.13 20.03 0.31
CA LEU A 64 0.29 18.94 1.30
C LEU A 64 -0.77 19.00 2.42
N ARG A 65 -1.72 19.95 2.30
CA ARG A 65 -2.82 20.17 3.26
C ARG A 65 -4.16 20.38 2.55
N PRO A 66 -4.61 19.40 1.76
CA PRO A 66 -5.83 19.53 0.97
C PRO A 66 -7.08 19.60 1.85
N ILE A 67 -8.04 20.41 1.43
CA ILE A 67 -9.38 20.50 2.03
C ILE A 67 -10.39 20.05 0.97
N TYR A 68 -11.23 19.08 1.31
CA TYR A 68 -12.17 18.43 0.37
C TYR A 68 -13.63 18.75 0.70
N PHE A 69 -14.07 18.45 1.94
CA PHE A 69 -15.48 18.49 2.36
C PHE A 69 -16.44 17.74 1.41
N GLU A 70 -16.03 16.54 0.98
CA GLU A 70 -16.76 15.72 0.01
C GLU A 70 -17.49 14.55 0.68
N ASN A 71 -18.64 14.13 0.13
CA ASN A 71 -19.42 13.01 0.63
C ASN A 71 -19.43 11.86 -0.37
N PHE A 72 -19.11 10.67 0.12
CA PHE A 72 -19.15 9.43 -0.66
C PHE A 72 -20.08 8.42 0.00
N TYR A 73 -20.69 7.56 -0.82
CA TYR A 73 -21.59 6.51 -0.37
C TYR A 73 -21.10 5.19 -0.95
N MET A 74 -20.72 4.25 -0.09
CA MET A 74 -20.31 2.91 -0.49
C MET A 74 -21.35 1.91 -0.03
N ALA A 75 -21.88 1.11 -0.96
CA ALA A 75 -22.87 0.10 -0.65
C ALA A 75 -22.27 -1.03 0.21
N LEU A 76 -23.04 -1.53 1.17
CA LEU A 76 -22.71 -2.72 1.93
C LEU A 76 -23.50 -3.90 1.37
N ASP A 77 -22.80 -4.97 1.01
CA ASP A 77 -23.45 -6.20 0.59
C ASP A 77 -24.02 -6.96 1.79
N LYS A 78 -24.82 -7.99 1.51
CA LYS A 78 -25.44 -8.81 2.58
C LYS A 78 -24.41 -9.55 3.44
N ALA A 79 -23.22 -9.87 2.89
CA ALA A 79 -22.15 -10.51 3.65
C ALA A 79 -21.50 -9.55 4.65
N SER A 80 -21.30 -8.29 4.27
CA SER A 80 -20.78 -7.21 5.12
C SER A 80 -21.62 -6.98 6.37
N LEU A 81 -22.94 -7.24 6.28
CA LEU A 81 -23.88 -7.08 7.38
C LEU A 81 -23.87 -8.26 8.37
N THR A 82 -23.25 -9.38 7.99
CA THR A 82 -23.09 -10.55 8.87
C THR A 82 -21.82 -10.48 9.72
N ASP A 83 -20.86 -9.63 9.34
CA ASP A 83 -19.65 -9.36 10.11
C ASP A 83 -19.88 -8.23 11.12
N ASP A 84 -19.25 -8.32 12.29
CA ASP A 84 -19.32 -7.28 13.33
C ASP A 84 -18.57 -5.98 12.96
N SER A 85 -17.74 -6.03 11.93
CA SER A 85 -16.85 -4.92 11.57
C SER A 85 -16.45 -4.94 10.10
N ILE A 86 -16.40 -3.77 9.46
CA ILE A 86 -15.92 -3.57 8.09
C ILE A 86 -14.56 -2.88 8.09
N THR A 87 -13.68 -3.25 7.17
CA THR A 87 -12.41 -2.54 6.97
C THR A 87 -12.59 -1.50 5.87
N LEU A 88 -12.44 -0.23 6.25
CA LEU A 88 -12.30 0.90 5.34
C LEU A 88 -10.82 1.07 5.02
N GLU A 89 -10.46 0.83 3.77
CA GLU A 89 -9.14 1.19 3.24
C GLU A 89 -9.16 2.64 2.77
N ILE A 90 -8.13 3.39 3.15
CA ILE A 90 -7.88 4.77 2.76
C ILE A 90 -6.53 4.79 2.04
N LYS A 91 -6.48 5.27 0.81
CA LYS A 91 -5.25 5.52 0.07
C LYS A 91 -5.23 6.96 -0.39
N VAL A 92 -4.12 7.64 -0.17
CA VAL A 92 -3.85 8.97 -0.71
C VAL A 92 -2.84 8.80 -1.83
N PHE A 93 -3.14 9.41 -2.95
CA PHE A 93 -2.32 9.39 -4.14
C PHE A 93 -2.08 10.81 -4.58
N ASP A 94 -0.88 11.03 -5.10
CA ASP A 94 -0.55 12.18 -5.92
C ASP A 94 -1.16 11.95 -7.31
N TRP A 95 -1.82 12.96 -7.85
CA TRP A 95 -2.45 12.84 -9.16
C TRP A 95 -1.47 13.25 -10.25
N ASP A 96 -1.06 12.26 -11.03
CA ASP A 96 -0.23 12.49 -12.20
C ASP A 96 -1.09 12.68 -13.44
N ALA A 97 -0.88 13.84 -14.04
CA ALA A 97 -1.36 14.25 -15.34
C ALA A 97 -1.21 13.17 -16.43
N VAL A 98 -0.03 12.51 -16.50
CA VAL A 98 0.25 11.36 -17.37
C VAL A 98 1.23 10.42 -16.70
N GLY A 99 0.91 9.13 -16.76
CA GLY A 99 1.60 8.11 -16.00
C GLY A 99 0.66 7.51 -14.97
N ARG A 100 1.23 6.80 -14.00
CA ARG A 100 0.46 6.21 -12.90
C ARG A 100 0.60 7.11 -11.67
N ASN A 101 -0.53 7.47 -11.08
CA ASN A 101 -0.62 8.21 -9.83
C ASN A 101 0.26 7.59 -8.73
N ASP A 102 1.14 8.39 -8.14
CA ASP A 102 2.03 7.95 -7.07
C ASP A 102 1.28 7.75 -5.73
N LEU A 103 1.52 6.61 -5.07
CA LEU A 103 0.96 6.37 -3.74
C LEU A 103 1.73 7.19 -2.70
N GLU A 104 1.07 8.16 -2.09
CA GLU A 104 1.62 8.92 -0.96
C GLU A 104 1.53 8.15 0.35
N GLY A 105 0.43 7.42 0.54
CA GLY A 105 0.26 6.70 1.78
C GLY A 105 -1.07 6.00 1.89
N SER A 106 -1.12 5.03 2.80
CA SER A 106 -2.31 4.22 3.02
C SER A 106 -2.59 4.03 4.50
N ALA A 107 -3.86 3.78 4.80
CA ALA A 107 -4.32 3.38 6.11
C ALA A 107 -5.48 2.39 6.00
N PHE A 108 -5.63 1.56 7.03
CA PHE A 108 -6.75 0.63 7.15
C PHE A 108 -7.46 0.91 8.48
N LEU A 109 -8.75 1.19 8.41
CA LEU A 109 -9.58 1.48 9.56
C LEU A 109 -10.64 0.39 9.71
N ASN A 110 -10.67 -0.28 10.85
CA ASN A 110 -11.75 -1.22 11.15
C ASN A 110 -12.91 -0.48 11.86
N ILE A 111 -14.10 -0.54 11.28
CA ILE A 111 -15.31 0.15 11.74
C ILE A 111 -16.31 -0.91 12.22
N ASN A 112 -16.66 -0.86 13.51
CA ASN A 112 -17.64 -1.77 14.08
C ASN A 112 -19.06 -1.41 13.60
N ILE A 113 -19.77 -2.38 13.04
CA ILE A 113 -21.09 -2.21 12.43
C ILE A 113 -22.21 -2.30 13.48
N SER A 114 -22.14 -3.32 14.34
CA SER A 114 -23.21 -3.68 15.28
C SER A 114 -23.50 -2.60 16.34
N SER A 115 -22.49 -1.82 16.73
CA SER A 115 -22.65 -0.66 17.63
C SER A 115 -23.13 0.63 16.97
N ASN A 116 -23.01 0.76 15.64
CA ASN A 116 -23.14 2.05 14.93
C ASN A 116 -24.29 2.13 13.93
N MET A 117 -24.83 1.02 13.43
CA MET A 117 -25.99 1.04 12.52
C MET A 117 -27.24 1.65 13.16
N ASN A 118 -27.44 1.47 14.47
CA ASN A 118 -28.61 1.98 15.18
C ASN A 118 -28.48 3.44 15.62
N SER A 119 -27.26 3.97 15.76
CA SER A 119 -27.03 5.29 16.33
C SER A 119 -27.15 6.43 15.30
N ARG A 120 -26.91 6.14 14.01
CA ARG A 120 -26.78 7.12 12.90
C ARG A 120 -25.84 8.30 13.21
N ARG A 121 -24.98 8.17 14.24
CA ARG A 121 -24.08 9.24 14.65
C ARG A 121 -22.86 9.26 13.73
N PRO A 122 -22.42 10.44 13.27
CA PRO A 122 -21.14 10.57 12.60
C PRO A 122 -20.01 10.19 13.55
N LEU A 123 -19.16 9.28 13.10
CA LEU A 123 -17.91 8.89 13.77
C LEU A 123 -16.77 9.67 13.12
N ASN A 124 -16.07 10.48 13.91
CA ASN A 124 -14.95 11.27 13.41
C ASN A 124 -13.66 10.45 13.49
N TYR A 125 -12.89 10.44 12.41
CA TYR A 125 -11.62 9.76 12.31
C TYR A 125 -10.52 10.70 11.84
N LYS A 126 -9.36 10.56 12.47
CA LYS A 126 -8.11 11.19 12.08
C LYS A 126 -7.07 10.08 11.99
N VAL A 127 -6.66 9.72 10.77
CA VAL A 127 -5.89 8.50 10.50
C VAL A 127 -4.56 8.85 9.87
N ARG A 128 -3.47 8.37 10.48
CA ARG A 128 -2.10 8.55 9.97
C ARG A 128 -1.81 7.57 8.84
N LEU A 129 -1.21 8.07 7.77
CA LEU A 129 -0.83 7.29 6.60
C LEU A 129 0.57 6.68 6.75
N ILE A 130 0.78 5.53 6.12
CA ILE A 130 2.03 4.76 6.07
C ILE A 130 2.30 4.41 4.59
N PRO A 131 3.56 4.45 4.09
CA PRO A 131 4.80 4.67 4.85
C PRO A 131 5.21 6.13 5.03
N ASP A 132 4.84 7.04 4.13
CA ASP A 132 5.51 8.34 4.00
C ASP A 132 5.00 9.42 4.97
N GLY A 133 4.02 9.09 5.82
CA GLY A 133 3.43 10.00 6.79
C GLY A 133 2.24 10.79 6.24
N GLY A 134 1.80 11.80 6.97
CA GLY A 134 0.55 12.53 6.70
C GLY A 134 -0.68 11.95 7.41
N THR A 135 -1.75 12.73 7.45
CA THR A 135 -2.97 12.40 8.19
C THR A 135 -4.22 12.81 7.41
N VAL A 136 -5.20 11.91 7.32
CA VAL A 136 -6.51 12.18 6.71
C VAL A 136 -7.58 12.29 7.78
N GLU A 137 -8.41 13.34 7.70
CA GLU A 137 -9.57 13.59 8.56
C GLU A 137 -10.88 13.41 7.79
N PHE A 138 -11.77 12.57 8.33
CA PHE A 138 -13.07 12.27 7.74
C PHE A 138 -14.07 11.80 8.79
N THR A 139 -15.34 11.75 8.42
CA THR A 139 -16.40 11.20 9.27
C THR A 139 -17.14 10.07 8.57
N VAL A 140 -17.63 9.11 9.34
CA VAL A 140 -18.37 7.95 8.83
C VAL A 140 -19.77 7.90 9.43
N CYS A 141 -20.79 7.66 8.60
CA CYS A 141 -22.17 7.40 9.01
C CYS A 141 -22.73 6.18 8.28
N PHE A 142 -23.52 5.35 8.96
CA PHE A 142 -24.32 4.32 8.30
C PHE A 142 -25.66 4.91 7.86
N VAL A 143 -26.00 4.75 6.58
CA VAL A 143 -27.23 5.28 5.98
C VAL A 143 -27.93 4.23 5.13
N ASN A 144 -29.25 4.33 5.00
CA ASN A 144 -30.07 3.42 4.22
C ASN A 144 -30.61 4.16 3.00
N VAL A 145 -30.27 3.71 1.78
CA VAL A 145 -30.60 4.40 0.53
C VAL A 145 -31.61 3.59 -0.29
N ASN A 146 -32.60 4.27 -0.87
CA ASN A 146 -33.64 3.65 -1.69
C ASN A 146 -33.25 3.64 -3.18
N GLU A 147 -33.13 2.45 -3.76
CA GLU A 147 -32.62 2.24 -5.12
C GLU A 147 -33.56 2.75 -6.23
N ARG A 148 -34.90 2.74 -6.01
CA ARG A 148 -35.89 3.26 -6.98
C ARG A 148 -35.76 4.77 -7.17
N VAL A 149 -35.39 5.49 -6.12
CA VAL A 149 -35.15 6.94 -6.19
C VAL A 149 -33.91 7.23 -7.03
N LEU A 150 -32.83 6.44 -6.90
CA LEU A 150 -31.64 6.58 -7.74
C LEU A 150 -31.90 6.28 -9.22
N ARG A 151 -32.68 5.23 -9.53
CA ARG A 151 -32.93 4.80 -10.91
C ARG A 151 -33.96 5.64 -11.68
N GLN A 152 -34.97 6.21 -11.01
CA GLN A 152 -36.01 7.00 -11.67
C GLN A 152 -35.62 8.47 -11.96
N HIS A 153 -34.66 9.04 -11.23
CA HIS A 153 -34.38 10.49 -11.24
C HIS A 153 -33.30 10.93 -12.24
N VAL A 154 -32.68 9.99 -12.98
CA VAL A 154 -31.64 10.28 -14.00
C VAL A 154 -32.25 10.59 -15.39
N ARG A 155 -33.57 10.44 -15.57
CA ARG A 155 -34.22 10.46 -16.91
C ARG A 155 -35.06 11.69 -17.28
N ASN A 156 -35.20 12.72 -16.45
CA ASN A 156 -36.06 13.88 -16.76
C ASN A 156 -35.32 15.22 -16.64
N GLU A 157 -35.05 15.85 -17.79
CA GLU A 157 -34.34 17.14 -17.89
C GLU A 157 -35.12 18.34 -17.31
N SER A 158 -36.45 18.28 -17.22
CA SER A 158 -37.29 19.42 -16.83
C SER A 158 -37.42 19.68 -15.31
N LEU A 159 -36.70 18.91 -14.48
CA LEU A 159 -36.63 19.12 -13.02
C LEU A 159 -35.28 19.69 -12.55
N LEU A 160 -34.26 19.75 -13.43
CA LEU A 160 -32.97 20.39 -13.14
C LEU A 160 -33.15 21.88 -12.81
N GLU A 161 -34.02 22.59 -13.54
CA GLU A 161 -34.33 24.00 -13.30
C GLU A 161 -35.13 24.21 -12.00
N ALA A 162 -35.96 23.25 -11.60
CA ALA A 162 -36.73 23.31 -10.35
C ALA A 162 -35.88 22.94 -9.10
N LEU A 163 -34.88 22.07 -9.26
CA LEU A 163 -33.98 21.65 -8.18
C LEU A 163 -32.93 22.72 -7.82
N VAL A 164 -32.61 23.65 -8.73
CA VAL A 164 -31.79 24.85 -8.43
C VAL A 164 -32.47 25.75 -7.38
N GLN A 165 -33.79 25.69 -7.24
CA GLN A 165 -34.55 26.55 -6.30
C GLN A 165 -34.85 25.89 -4.94
N THR A 166 -34.58 24.60 -4.74
CA THR A 166 -34.91 23.89 -3.49
C THR A 166 -33.67 23.24 -2.85
N ASN A 167 -32.82 24.08 -2.24
CA ASN A 167 -31.86 23.79 -1.16
C ASN A 167 -31.30 22.33 -1.04
N LYS A 168 -30.90 21.73 -2.16
CA LYS A 168 -30.21 20.44 -2.22
C LYS A 168 -28.91 20.60 -3.00
N LYS A 169 -27.86 21.00 -2.29
CA LYS A 169 -26.46 21.03 -2.76
C LYS A 169 -25.87 19.64 -3.01
N ASP A 170 -26.60 18.55 -2.78
CA ASP A 170 -26.09 17.18 -2.85
C ASP A 170 -26.38 16.42 -4.15
N LEU A 171 -26.90 17.09 -5.19
CA LEU A 171 -27.02 16.54 -6.56
C LEU A 171 -25.88 16.99 -7.50
N LEU A 172 -24.90 17.74 -6.96
CA LEU A 172 -23.72 18.24 -7.67
C LEU A 172 -22.67 17.17 -8.00
N GLY A 173 -22.86 15.91 -7.58
CA GLY A 173 -22.00 14.78 -7.98
C GLY A 173 -22.08 14.42 -9.48
N LEU A 174 -22.98 15.06 -10.24
CA LEU A 174 -23.11 14.91 -11.70
C LEU A 174 -22.76 16.20 -12.48
N VAL A 175 -22.27 17.24 -11.80
CA VAL A 175 -21.68 18.43 -12.43
C VAL A 175 -20.44 18.81 -11.62
N TYR A 176 -19.32 18.15 -11.91
CA TYR A 176 -18.04 18.50 -11.30
C TYR A 176 -17.48 19.77 -11.95
N ARG A 177 -17.68 20.91 -11.30
CA ARG A 177 -16.95 22.16 -11.53
C ARG A 177 -15.54 22.05 -10.95
N GLU A 178 -14.54 22.00 -11.83
CA GLU A 178 -13.33 22.80 -11.72
C GLU A 178 -13.17 23.43 -13.12
N ASP A 179 -13.07 24.76 -13.17
CA ASP A 179 -12.97 25.60 -14.37
C ASP A 179 -14.16 25.66 -15.35
N ASN A 180 -15.35 25.97 -14.81
CA ASN A 180 -16.50 26.54 -15.54
C ASN A 180 -17.13 25.75 -16.71
N ARG A 181 -16.63 24.57 -17.10
CA ARG A 181 -17.18 23.79 -18.23
C ARG A 181 -17.92 22.54 -17.75
N ILE A 182 -19.13 22.32 -18.28
CA ILE A 182 -19.94 21.12 -18.03
C ILE A 182 -19.85 20.24 -19.26
N VAL A 183 -19.30 19.03 -19.13
CA VAL A 183 -19.31 18.04 -20.21
C VAL A 183 -20.67 17.35 -20.26
N THR A 184 -21.35 17.48 -21.38
CA THR A 184 -22.71 16.97 -21.62
C THR A 184 -22.72 15.61 -22.31
N ILE A 185 -23.86 14.92 -22.28
CA ILE A 185 -24.06 13.65 -22.99
C ILE A 185 -23.78 13.79 -24.49
N LYS A 186 -24.29 14.87 -25.09
CA LYS A 186 -24.14 15.14 -26.52
C LYS A 186 -22.69 15.37 -26.92
N GLU A 187 -21.89 16.00 -26.05
CA GLU A 187 -20.46 16.19 -26.31
C GLU A 187 -19.69 14.87 -26.25
N VAL A 188 -20.00 13.99 -25.31
CA VAL A 188 -19.39 12.64 -25.26
C VAL A 188 -19.75 11.80 -26.48
N GLU A 189 -21.00 11.88 -26.94
CA GLU A 189 -21.44 11.20 -28.17
C GLU A 189 -20.73 11.76 -29.41
N LYS A 190 -20.54 13.08 -29.47
CA LYS A 190 -19.79 13.74 -30.54
C LYS A 190 -18.32 13.28 -30.54
N ILE A 191 -17.66 13.30 -29.39
CA ILE A 191 -16.28 12.83 -29.23
C ILE A 191 -16.17 11.38 -29.71
N ALA A 192 -17.09 10.50 -29.31
CA ALA A 192 -17.08 9.11 -29.76
C ALA A 192 -17.16 8.99 -31.29
N ALA A 193 -18.05 9.76 -31.94
CA ALA A 193 -18.17 9.77 -33.39
C ALA A 193 -16.91 10.32 -34.09
N ASP A 194 -16.29 11.36 -33.53
CA ASP A 194 -15.07 11.95 -34.05
C ASP A 194 -13.89 10.96 -33.95
N ILE A 195 -13.78 10.22 -32.83
CA ILE A 195 -12.78 9.15 -32.67
C ILE A 195 -13.06 7.99 -33.63
N ASP A 196 -14.31 7.54 -33.76
CA ASP A 196 -14.68 6.44 -34.66
C ASP A 196 -14.28 6.75 -36.12
N ALA A 197 -14.38 8.02 -36.55
CA ALA A 197 -13.96 8.46 -37.87
C ALA A 197 -12.43 8.39 -38.08
N ILE A 198 -11.65 8.61 -37.03
CA ILE A 198 -10.19 8.52 -37.04
C ILE A 198 -9.72 7.06 -36.91
N LYS A 199 -10.33 6.32 -35.98
CA LYS A 199 -9.97 4.96 -35.58
C LYS A 199 -11.25 4.14 -35.25
N PRO A 200 -11.76 3.31 -36.18
CA PRO A 200 -13.02 2.58 -36.00
C PRO A 200 -13.03 1.50 -34.91
N ASP A 201 -11.86 1.01 -34.47
CA ASP A 201 -11.71 0.07 -33.34
C ASP A 201 -10.93 0.76 -32.19
N ASN A 202 -11.55 1.80 -31.64
CA ASN A 202 -10.94 2.64 -30.61
C ASN A 202 -11.24 2.15 -29.18
N CYS A 203 -10.34 2.50 -28.27
CA CYS A 203 -10.43 2.19 -26.85
C CYS A 203 -11.58 2.96 -26.19
N PHE A 204 -11.81 4.20 -26.61
CA PHE A 204 -12.86 5.06 -26.06
C PHE A 204 -14.25 4.45 -26.18
N ALA A 205 -14.59 3.86 -27.33
CA ALA A 205 -15.90 3.23 -27.60
C ALA A 205 -16.19 2.06 -26.65
N LYS A 206 -15.16 1.32 -26.25
CA LYS A 206 -15.23 0.13 -25.38
C LYS A 206 -15.52 0.47 -23.92
N LEU A 207 -15.31 1.73 -23.51
CA LEU A 207 -15.56 2.19 -22.15
C LEU A 207 -17.06 2.34 -21.85
N ASP A 208 -17.43 2.10 -20.59
CA ASP A 208 -18.75 2.47 -20.08
C ASP A 208 -18.92 4.01 -20.03
N TYR A 209 -20.17 4.45 -19.92
CA TYR A 209 -20.52 5.86 -20.01
C TYR A 209 -19.84 6.74 -18.94
N ASN A 210 -19.71 6.24 -17.71
CA ASN A 210 -19.09 6.99 -16.62
C ASN A 210 -17.58 7.16 -16.86
N LYS A 211 -16.93 6.14 -17.41
CA LYS A 211 -15.51 6.22 -17.81
C LYS A 211 -15.31 7.18 -18.98
N LYS A 212 -16.19 7.14 -20.00
CA LYS A 212 -16.16 8.10 -21.12
C LYS A 212 -16.24 9.54 -20.64
N LEU A 213 -17.12 9.83 -19.67
CA LEU A 213 -17.25 11.17 -19.08
C LEU A 213 -15.94 11.62 -18.39
N LYS A 214 -15.27 10.72 -17.67
CA LYS A 214 -13.98 11.01 -17.00
C LYS A 214 -12.88 11.30 -18.00
N VAL A 215 -12.76 10.47 -19.03
CA VAL A 215 -11.78 10.63 -20.12
C VAL A 215 -11.99 11.97 -20.83
N ALA A 216 -13.23 12.26 -21.22
CA ALA A 216 -13.57 13.53 -21.87
C ALA A 216 -13.21 14.72 -20.97
N LYS A 217 -13.51 14.65 -19.68
CA LYS A 217 -13.14 15.71 -18.73
C LYS A 217 -11.63 15.93 -18.68
N GLN A 218 -10.82 14.88 -18.66
CA GLN A 218 -9.35 14.99 -18.63
C GLN A 218 -8.81 15.65 -19.90
N ALA A 219 -9.34 15.30 -21.07
CA ALA A 219 -8.95 15.95 -22.32
C ALA A 219 -9.26 17.46 -22.32
N TYR A 220 -10.42 17.86 -21.78
CA TYR A 220 -10.78 19.28 -21.65
C TYR A 220 -9.99 20.05 -20.58
N LEU A 221 -9.40 19.37 -19.61
CA LEU A 221 -8.50 20.02 -18.64
C LEU A 221 -7.13 20.31 -19.23
N LEU A 222 -6.74 19.57 -20.27
CA LEU A 222 -5.51 19.80 -21.03
C LEU A 222 -5.67 20.98 -21.99
N ASP A 223 -6.84 21.12 -22.62
CA ASP A 223 -7.25 22.25 -23.47
C ASP A 223 -7.60 23.47 -22.60
N SER A 224 -6.56 24.16 -22.13
CA SER A 224 -6.68 25.21 -21.12
C SER A 224 -7.24 26.52 -21.69
N ASP A 225 -7.00 26.80 -22.97
CA ASP A 225 -7.52 27.99 -23.65
C ASP A 225 -8.87 27.75 -24.34
N GLY A 226 -9.30 26.48 -24.44
CA GLY A 226 -10.59 26.06 -24.93
C GLY A 226 -10.69 26.08 -26.45
N ASP A 227 -9.57 26.12 -27.17
CA ASP A 227 -9.52 26.13 -28.63
C ASP A 227 -9.86 24.77 -29.27
N GLY A 228 -9.93 23.71 -28.45
CA GLY A 228 -10.30 22.37 -28.86
C GLY A 228 -9.14 21.53 -29.39
N THR A 229 -7.92 22.05 -29.28
CA THR A 229 -6.66 21.36 -29.56
C THR A 229 -5.80 21.30 -28.30
N ILE A 230 -4.73 20.51 -28.33
CA ILE A 230 -3.78 20.39 -27.23
C ILE A 230 -2.41 20.75 -27.77
N SER A 231 -1.98 21.96 -27.44
CA SER A 231 -0.67 22.46 -27.84
C SER A 231 0.45 21.95 -26.94
N ALA A 232 1.70 22.03 -27.41
CA ALA A 232 2.87 21.73 -26.60
C ALA A 232 2.98 22.62 -25.36
N ALA A 233 2.54 23.88 -25.46
CA ALA A 233 2.53 24.81 -24.35
C ALA A 233 1.49 24.42 -23.30
N GLU A 234 0.31 23.95 -23.71
CA GLU A 234 -0.74 23.52 -22.79
C GLU A 234 -0.39 22.20 -22.11
N LEU A 235 0.10 21.23 -22.88
CA LEU A 235 0.59 19.98 -22.34
C LEU A 235 1.80 20.22 -21.42
N PHE A 236 2.71 21.12 -21.79
CA PHE A 236 3.82 21.55 -20.94
C PHE A 236 3.33 22.23 -19.68
N ASN A 237 2.41 23.20 -19.77
CA ASN A 237 1.91 23.91 -18.59
C ASN A 237 1.16 22.98 -17.64
N PHE A 238 0.41 22.02 -18.18
CA PHE A 238 -0.24 20.98 -17.39
C PHE A 238 0.78 20.13 -16.64
N TYR A 239 1.86 19.68 -17.30
CA TYR A 239 2.92 18.92 -16.65
C TYR A 239 3.81 19.73 -15.73
N HIS A 240 4.19 20.95 -16.11
CA HIS A 240 5.10 21.82 -15.36
C HIS A 240 4.46 22.36 -14.09
N ASN A 241 3.12 22.48 -14.10
CA ASN A 241 2.37 22.74 -12.89
C ASN A 241 2.30 21.50 -11.96
N ASN A 242 2.48 20.29 -12.49
CA ASN A 242 2.34 19.02 -11.74
C ASN A 242 3.66 18.19 -11.77
N GLY A 243 4.83 18.85 -11.77
CA GLY A 243 6.16 18.19 -11.82
C GLY A 243 7.13 18.76 -12.87
N THR A 244 8.40 18.32 -12.87
CA THR A 244 9.41 18.75 -13.86
C THR A 244 9.65 17.66 -14.90
N HIS A 245 9.08 17.83 -16.11
CA HIS A 245 9.42 17.03 -17.29
C HIS A 245 10.36 17.81 -18.23
N GLU A 246 11.33 17.11 -18.83
CA GLU A 246 12.18 17.68 -19.89
C GLU A 246 11.37 17.96 -21.15
N THR A 247 11.61 19.10 -21.79
CA THR A 247 10.85 19.57 -22.97
C THR A 247 10.83 18.55 -24.11
N SER A 248 11.90 17.77 -24.28
CA SER A 248 12.01 16.73 -25.30
C SER A 248 11.10 15.51 -25.08
N GLU A 249 10.59 15.31 -23.87
CA GLU A 249 9.64 14.23 -23.56
C GLU A 249 8.20 14.63 -23.94
N ILE A 250 7.88 15.92 -23.85
CA ILE A 250 6.56 16.49 -24.14
C ILE A 250 6.29 16.47 -25.64
N GLU A 251 7.28 16.81 -26.46
CA GLU A 251 7.17 16.69 -27.93
C GLU A 251 6.90 15.24 -28.36
N LYS A 252 7.63 14.27 -27.80
CA LYS A 252 7.38 12.84 -28.06
C LYS A 252 5.99 12.39 -27.61
N ARG A 253 5.44 12.98 -26.54
CA ARG A 253 4.09 12.64 -26.07
C ARG A 253 3.01 13.18 -27.00
N LEU A 254 3.18 14.39 -27.53
CA LEU A 254 2.30 14.95 -28.55
C LEU A 254 2.32 14.13 -29.84
N ASP A 255 3.51 13.78 -30.34
CA ASP A 255 3.64 12.94 -31.53
C ASP A 255 2.94 11.57 -31.36
N ASN A 256 2.91 11.05 -30.14
CA ASN A 256 2.23 9.80 -29.80
C ASN A 256 0.71 9.95 -29.54
N MET A 257 0.22 11.18 -29.44
CA MET A 257 -1.19 11.54 -29.26
C MET A 257 -1.85 11.91 -30.58
N ASP A 258 -1.11 12.43 -31.56
CA ASP A 258 -1.60 12.69 -32.92
C ASP A 258 -1.81 11.34 -33.64
N ILE A 259 -3.06 10.91 -33.73
CA ILE A 259 -3.41 9.58 -34.25
C ILE A 259 -3.56 9.63 -35.76
N ASN A 260 -4.11 10.72 -36.29
CA ASN A 260 -4.38 10.87 -37.71
C ASN A 260 -3.16 11.40 -38.51
N GLY A 261 -2.13 11.89 -37.82
CA GLY A 261 -0.88 12.39 -38.40
C GLY A 261 -1.00 13.77 -39.03
N ASP A 262 -1.97 14.59 -38.61
CA ASP A 262 -2.20 15.95 -39.14
C ASP A 262 -1.32 17.02 -38.48
N GLY A 263 -0.55 16.65 -37.45
CA GLY A 263 0.35 17.52 -36.70
C GLY A 263 -0.33 18.30 -35.59
N VAL A 264 -1.61 18.03 -35.30
CA VAL A 264 -2.39 18.71 -34.25
C VAL A 264 -3.11 17.66 -33.42
N VAL A 265 -2.95 17.71 -32.09
CA VAL A 265 -3.72 16.84 -31.19
C VAL A 265 -5.05 17.51 -30.86
N ASN A 266 -6.17 16.92 -31.24
CA ASN A 266 -7.50 17.41 -30.86
C ASN A 266 -8.09 16.66 -29.64
N ILE A 267 -9.22 17.15 -29.11
CA ILE A 267 -9.91 16.53 -27.95
C ILE A 267 -10.24 15.05 -28.19
N ALA A 268 -10.64 14.66 -29.41
CA ALA A 268 -10.99 13.28 -29.73
C ALA A 268 -9.75 12.38 -29.66
N GLU A 269 -8.64 12.79 -30.25
CA GLU A 269 -7.37 12.04 -30.20
C GLU A 269 -6.80 11.93 -28.78
N CYS A 270 -6.87 13.02 -28.02
CA CYS A 270 -6.53 13.01 -26.61
C CYS A 270 -7.40 12.03 -25.82
N CYS A 271 -8.71 12.06 -26.03
CA CYS A 271 -9.65 11.12 -25.39
C CYS A 271 -9.32 9.67 -25.75
N GLU A 272 -8.98 9.37 -27.00
CA GLU A 272 -8.58 8.03 -27.40
C GLU A 272 -7.26 7.62 -26.74
N LYS A 273 -6.28 8.52 -26.63
CA LYS A 273 -5.04 8.22 -25.94
C LYS A 273 -5.28 7.92 -24.47
N ILE A 274 -6.02 8.77 -23.77
CA ILE A 274 -6.39 8.57 -22.37
C ILE A 274 -7.19 7.26 -22.21
N ALA A 275 -8.14 6.98 -23.11
CA ALA A 275 -8.89 5.73 -23.09
C ALA A 275 -8.00 4.51 -23.31
N SER A 276 -6.98 4.60 -24.16
CA SER A 276 -6.00 3.52 -24.35
C SER A 276 -5.17 3.26 -23.10
N LEU A 277 -4.85 4.31 -22.33
CA LEU A 277 -4.21 4.17 -21.01
C LEU A 277 -5.16 3.51 -20.00
N TYR A 278 -6.45 3.88 -19.99
CA TYR A 278 -7.47 3.20 -19.17
C TYR A 278 -7.63 1.72 -19.54
N GLU A 279 -7.67 1.37 -20.83
CA GLU A 279 -7.72 -0.02 -21.26
C GLU A 279 -6.46 -0.77 -20.88
N GLN A 280 -5.30 -0.13 -20.97
CA GLN A 280 -4.05 -0.69 -20.52
C GLN A 280 -4.11 -0.96 -19.01
N ASP A 281 -4.51 0.00 -18.18
CA ASP A 281 -4.68 -0.17 -16.72
C ASP A 281 -5.67 -1.30 -16.39
N ILE A 282 -6.78 -1.41 -17.12
CA ILE A 282 -7.75 -2.50 -16.94
C ILE A 282 -7.15 -3.85 -17.35
N TYR A 283 -6.46 -3.91 -18.49
CA TYR A 283 -5.79 -5.12 -18.94
C TYR A 283 -4.71 -5.55 -17.95
N GLU A 284 -3.93 -4.60 -17.46
CA GLU A 284 -2.95 -4.82 -16.41
C GLU A 284 -3.63 -5.39 -15.16
N GLU A 285 -4.71 -4.78 -14.68
CA GLU A 285 -5.42 -5.25 -13.49
C GLU A 285 -6.04 -6.64 -13.67
N GLN A 286 -6.60 -6.94 -14.85
CA GLN A 286 -7.17 -8.25 -15.18
C GLN A 286 -6.11 -9.34 -15.39
N SER A 287 -4.96 -8.99 -15.97
CA SER A 287 -3.83 -9.89 -16.18
C SER A 287 -2.90 -9.97 -14.96
N THR A 288 -3.15 -9.14 -13.93
CA THR A 288 -2.33 -9.10 -12.73
C THR A 288 -2.52 -10.34 -11.90
N LYS A 289 -1.39 -10.97 -11.58
CA LYS A 289 -1.34 -12.05 -10.63
C LYS A 289 -1.21 -11.55 -9.20
N ARG A 290 -2.15 -11.95 -8.35
CA ARG A 290 -2.22 -11.64 -6.92
C ARG A 290 -1.47 -12.69 -6.12
N VAL A 291 -0.42 -12.27 -5.43
CA VAL A 291 0.43 -13.14 -4.62
C VAL A 291 0.33 -12.72 -3.16
N MET A 292 -0.14 -13.62 -2.30
CA MET A 292 -0.26 -13.37 -0.87
C MET A 292 0.99 -13.88 -0.15
N LEU A 293 1.70 -13.00 0.58
CA LEU A 293 2.87 -13.39 1.37
C LEU A 293 2.46 -13.55 2.84
N TYR A 294 2.72 -14.74 3.40
CA TYR A 294 2.23 -15.08 4.73
C TYR A 294 3.27 -15.88 5.54
N GLY A 295 3.16 -15.85 6.87
CA GLY A 295 4.14 -16.46 7.78
C GLY A 295 4.33 -15.67 9.06
N ILE A 296 4.99 -16.24 10.05
CA ILE A 296 5.18 -15.61 11.37
C ILE A 296 6.04 -14.34 11.29
N SER A 297 6.00 -13.48 12.31
CA SER A 297 6.81 -12.25 12.39
C SER A 297 8.29 -12.58 12.25
N GLY A 298 9.05 -11.85 11.43
CA GLY A 298 10.48 -12.10 11.20
C GLY A 298 10.81 -13.30 10.29
N SER A 299 9.82 -13.95 9.64
CA SER A 299 10.08 -15.06 8.71
C SER A 299 10.70 -14.67 7.35
N GLY A 300 10.91 -13.37 7.10
CA GLY A 300 11.56 -12.88 5.87
C GLY A 300 10.64 -12.47 4.71
N LYS A 301 9.34 -12.27 4.95
CA LYS A 301 8.37 -11.80 3.92
C LYS A 301 8.76 -10.44 3.32
N THR A 302 8.84 -9.41 4.18
CA THR A 302 9.21 -8.04 3.79
C THR A 302 10.62 -7.98 3.20
N SER A 303 11.54 -8.77 3.76
CA SER A 303 12.89 -8.94 3.20
C SER A 303 12.86 -9.47 1.78
N PHE A 304 12.01 -10.46 1.47
CA PHE A 304 11.85 -11.00 0.12
C PHE A 304 11.29 -9.94 -0.85
N VAL A 305 10.25 -9.20 -0.45
CA VAL A 305 9.68 -8.11 -1.26
C VAL A 305 10.75 -7.07 -1.59
N LYS A 306 11.46 -6.58 -0.57
CA LYS A 306 12.52 -5.58 -0.73
C LYS A 306 13.59 -6.09 -1.67
N ALA A 307 14.09 -7.31 -1.46
CA ALA A 307 15.07 -7.90 -2.35
C ALA A 307 14.56 -8.09 -3.79
N ALA A 308 13.28 -8.42 -3.97
CA ALA A 308 12.67 -8.55 -5.30
C ALA A 308 12.59 -7.20 -6.03
N LYS A 309 12.25 -6.11 -5.31
CA LYS A 309 12.22 -4.74 -5.88
C LYS A 309 13.59 -4.34 -6.42
N TYR A 310 14.64 -4.54 -5.63
CA TYR A 310 16.01 -4.29 -6.06
C TYR A 310 16.44 -5.17 -7.23
N SER A 311 16.14 -6.48 -7.17
CA SER A 311 16.55 -7.44 -8.20
C SER A 311 15.89 -7.17 -9.56
N LEU A 312 14.69 -6.56 -9.56
CA LEU A 312 13.95 -6.23 -10.77
C LEU A 312 14.24 -4.83 -11.32
N SER A 313 15.16 -4.07 -10.69
CA SER A 313 15.50 -2.71 -11.10
C SER A 313 14.27 -1.82 -11.29
N MET A 314 13.26 -1.98 -10.42
CA MET A 314 12.13 -1.05 -10.42
C MET A 314 12.62 0.33 -9.98
N ASP A 315 11.98 1.40 -10.45
CA ASP A 315 12.15 2.78 -9.96
C ASP A 315 11.70 2.87 -8.49
N TYR A 316 12.50 2.25 -7.64
CA TYR A 316 12.31 2.20 -6.23
C TYR A 316 13.13 3.34 -5.66
N ASP A 317 12.51 4.22 -4.88
CA ASP A 317 13.23 5.27 -4.19
C ASP A 317 14.11 4.66 -3.10
N ILE A 318 15.37 4.40 -3.49
CA ILE A 318 16.40 3.80 -2.66
C ILE A 318 16.82 4.73 -1.53
N THR A 319 16.60 6.05 -1.66
CA THR A 319 17.10 7.05 -0.70
C THR A 319 16.47 6.87 0.69
N ASN A 320 15.17 6.58 0.74
CA ASN A 320 14.45 6.34 2.00
C ASN A 320 14.94 5.09 2.73
N ASP A 321 15.30 4.03 2.00
CA ASP A 321 15.82 2.80 2.61
C ASP A 321 17.25 2.97 3.15
N GLU A 322 18.09 3.79 2.52
CA GLU A 322 19.43 4.10 3.03
C GLU A 322 19.40 4.98 4.27
N GLU A 323 18.50 5.96 4.31
CA GLU A 323 18.25 6.74 5.52
C GLU A 323 17.72 5.87 6.66
N LEU A 324 16.84 4.93 6.35
CA LEU A 324 16.34 3.96 7.31
C LEU A 324 17.47 3.10 7.89
N VAL A 325 18.37 2.61 7.03
CA VAL A 325 19.54 1.82 7.41
C VAL A 325 20.44 2.60 8.37
N ARG A 326 20.76 3.85 8.06
CA ARG A 326 21.57 4.73 8.94
C ARG A 326 20.85 5.00 10.25
N SER A 327 19.54 5.22 10.21
CA SER A 327 18.72 5.46 11.39
C SER A 327 18.70 4.25 12.34
N VAL A 328 18.68 3.03 11.79
CA VAL A 328 18.77 1.79 12.56
C VAL A 328 20.12 1.68 13.27
N ALA A 329 21.23 2.02 12.59
CA ALA A 329 22.56 2.00 13.20
C ALA A 329 22.66 2.96 14.39
N VAL A 330 22.22 4.21 14.21
CA VAL A 330 22.21 5.23 15.28
C VAL A 330 21.32 4.83 16.43
N ARG A 331 20.09 4.36 16.15
CA ARG A 331 19.16 3.91 17.20
C ARG A 331 19.76 2.78 18.03
N SER A 332 20.39 1.83 17.37
CA SER A 332 20.95 0.65 18.04
C SER A 332 22.10 1.04 18.99
N LEU A 333 22.98 1.97 18.59
CA LEU A 333 24.00 2.52 19.49
C LEU A 333 23.40 3.40 20.60
N TYR A 334 22.32 4.12 20.31
CA TYR A 334 21.59 4.91 21.32
C TYR A 334 21.04 3.99 22.41
N ASP A 335 20.37 2.89 22.04
CA ASP A 335 19.78 1.95 22.99
C ASP A 335 20.87 1.27 23.85
N LEU A 336 22.02 0.92 23.26
CA LEU A 336 23.17 0.41 24.01
C LEU A 336 23.76 1.46 24.95
N SER A 337 23.86 2.72 24.52
CA SER A 337 24.35 3.82 25.36
C SER A 337 23.40 4.11 26.53
N LEU A 338 22.09 4.00 26.29
CA LEU A 338 21.08 4.18 27.32
C LEU A 338 21.16 3.06 28.35
N ALA A 339 21.24 1.81 27.89
CA ALA A 339 21.39 0.65 28.78
C ALA A 339 22.68 0.74 29.61
N ALA A 340 23.81 1.15 29.02
CA ALA A 340 25.05 1.40 29.77
C ALA A 340 24.86 2.43 30.89
N LYS A 341 24.23 3.57 30.57
CA LYS A 341 23.94 4.64 31.52
C LYS A 341 23.00 4.21 32.64
N GLU A 342 21.93 3.48 32.32
CA GLU A 342 20.98 2.95 33.32
C GLU A 342 21.65 1.98 34.30
N GLN A 343 22.73 1.33 33.87
CA GLN A 343 23.54 0.45 34.72
C GLN A 343 24.71 1.15 35.42
N GLY A 344 24.86 2.46 35.27
CA GLY A 344 25.99 3.20 35.83
C GLY A 344 27.33 2.75 35.26
N ARG A 345 27.36 2.26 34.02
CA ARG A 345 28.57 1.89 33.30
C ARG A 345 28.99 3.04 32.40
N GLU A 346 30.29 3.28 32.34
CA GLU A 346 30.89 4.32 31.50
C GLU A 346 31.67 3.67 30.36
N PHE A 347 31.63 4.32 29.20
CA PHE A 347 32.47 3.98 28.05
C PHE A 347 33.91 4.44 28.28
N GLU A 348 34.84 4.06 27.40
CA GLU A 348 36.19 4.62 27.47
C GLU A 348 36.15 6.16 27.40
N PRO A 349 37.06 6.89 28.07
CA PRO A 349 37.00 8.37 28.15
C PRO A 349 36.92 9.07 26.79
N LYS A 350 37.54 8.49 25.75
CA LYS A 350 37.52 8.97 24.37
C LYS A 350 36.14 8.85 23.69
N ASN A 351 35.30 7.92 24.16
CA ASN A 351 33.99 7.59 23.61
C ASN A 351 32.83 8.13 24.48
N GLN A 352 33.07 8.35 25.78
CA GLN A 352 32.06 8.79 26.74
C GLN A 352 31.35 10.08 26.34
N LEU A 353 32.11 11.09 25.89
CA LEU A 353 31.54 12.38 25.48
C LEU A 353 30.64 12.26 24.25
N PHE A 354 30.97 11.34 23.33
CA PHE A 354 30.14 11.06 22.17
C PHE A 354 28.88 10.26 22.53
N ALA A 355 28.97 9.30 23.45
CA ALA A 355 27.82 8.58 23.98
C ALA A 355 26.82 9.54 24.66
N GLU A 356 27.30 10.52 25.40
CA GLU A 356 26.45 11.57 26.01
C GLU A 356 25.81 12.48 24.93
N LYS A 357 26.57 12.86 23.90
CA LYS A 357 26.04 13.58 22.73
C LYS A 357 24.93 12.78 22.05
N LEU A 358 25.11 11.48 21.86
CA LEU A 358 24.11 10.57 21.28
C LEU A 358 22.86 10.47 22.17
N LEU A 359 23.02 10.38 23.49
CA LEU A 359 21.90 10.34 24.42
C LEU A 359 21.08 11.64 24.45
N SER A 360 21.70 12.78 24.12
CA SER A 360 21.03 14.08 24.09
C SER A 360 20.02 14.24 22.93
N ILE A 361 20.05 13.35 21.93
CA ILE A 361 19.16 13.40 20.74
C ILE A 361 17.67 13.32 21.11
N ILE A 362 17.31 12.67 22.21
CA ILE A 362 15.90 12.53 22.65
C ILE A 362 15.36 13.81 23.32
N SER A 363 16.22 14.75 23.70
CA SER A 363 15.84 15.80 24.64
C SER A 363 14.98 16.95 24.08
N LYS A 364 14.60 16.96 22.79
CA LYS A 364 13.93 18.15 22.20
C LYS A 364 12.67 17.97 21.35
N ASP A 365 12.24 16.79 20.89
CA ASP A 365 10.96 16.68 20.16
C ASP A 365 10.37 15.26 20.12
N ASN A 366 9.04 15.18 19.99
CA ASN A 366 8.27 13.93 19.84
C ASN A 366 8.57 13.14 18.54
N SER A 367 9.49 13.62 17.68
CA SER A 367 9.95 12.92 16.47
C SER A 367 11.38 12.38 16.65
N PHE A 368 11.49 11.24 17.33
CA PHE A 368 12.76 10.53 17.51
C PHE A 368 13.43 10.19 16.16
N PHE A 369 12.63 9.86 15.14
CA PHE A 369 13.15 9.45 13.82
C PHE A 369 13.82 10.60 13.06
N SER A 370 13.21 11.79 13.07
CA SER A 370 13.79 12.98 12.42
C SER A 370 15.10 13.41 13.08
N SER A 371 15.16 13.31 14.41
CA SER A 371 16.35 13.65 15.19
C SER A 371 17.50 12.68 14.93
N VAL A 372 17.20 11.39 14.80
CA VAL A 372 18.16 10.35 14.40
C VAL A 372 18.68 10.57 12.99
N LYS A 373 17.80 10.90 12.04
CA LYS A 373 18.17 11.23 10.65
C LYS A 373 19.16 12.40 10.59
N LEU A 374 18.89 13.47 11.33
CA LEU A 374 19.77 14.65 11.39
C LEU A 374 21.10 14.40 12.13
N PHE A 375 21.13 13.42 13.04
CA PHE A 375 22.35 13.11 13.78
C PHE A 375 23.41 12.39 12.94
N TYR A 376 22.99 11.68 11.89
CA TYR A 376 23.92 10.94 11.04
C TYR A 376 24.60 11.88 10.02
N THR A 377 25.62 12.59 10.47
CA THR A 377 26.47 13.48 9.65
C THR A 377 27.83 12.84 9.38
N HIS A 378 28.54 13.33 8.35
CA HIS A 378 29.93 12.92 8.10
C HIS A 378 30.84 13.11 9.33
N GLU A 379 30.63 14.18 10.11
CA GLU A 379 31.38 14.43 11.35
C GLU A 379 31.11 13.37 12.43
N ASN A 380 29.86 12.91 12.53
CA ASN A 380 29.48 11.92 13.53
C ASN A 380 29.76 10.48 13.07
N HIS A 381 29.97 10.26 11.77
CA HIS A 381 30.26 8.94 11.18
C HIS A 381 31.35 8.27 12.02
N ASP A 382 32.60 8.74 11.97
CA ASP A 382 33.76 8.07 12.62
C ASP A 382 33.54 7.79 14.10
N ASN A 383 32.84 8.68 14.79
CA ASN A 383 32.58 8.56 16.22
C ASN A 383 31.58 7.43 16.53
N LEU A 384 30.61 7.16 15.64
CA LEU A 384 29.75 5.98 15.75
C LEU A 384 30.56 4.68 15.66
N PHE A 385 31.57 4.61 14.80
CA PHE A 385 32.44 3.42 14.71
C PHE A 385 33.35 3.26 15.92
N LYS A 386 33.92 4.36 16.43
CA LYS A 386 34.73 4.33 17.66
C LYS A 386 33.90 3.89 18.86
N LEU A 387 32.64 4.33 18.94
CA LEU A 387 31.71 3.90 19.97
C LEU A 387 31.34 2.42 19.82
N TRP A 388 31.02 1.95 18.60
CA TRP A 388 30.75 0.53 18.32
C TRP A 388 31.88 -0.39 18.79
N ASN A 389 33.13 0.01 18.57
CA ASN A 389 34.32 -0.75 18.97
C ASN A 389 34.73 -0.55 20.44
N ASP A 390 33.91 0.13 21.24
CA ASP A 390 34.18 0.28 22.67
C ASP A 390 34.09 -1.10 23.39
N PRO A 391 35.04 -1.44 24.27
CA PRO A 391 35.02 -2.71 25.01
C PRO A 391 33.71 -2.96 25.77
N LEU A 392 33.07 -1.90 26.28
CA LEU A 392 31.80 -2.02 26.98
C LEU A 392 30.70 -2.57 26.06
N ILE A 393 30.64 -2.14 24.81
CA ILE A 393 29.65 -2.66 23.85
C ILE A 393 29.87 -4.17 23.68
N SER A 394 31.10 -4.61 23.42
CA SER A 394 31.38 -6.05 23.27
C SER A 394 30.99 -6.87 24.51
N GLU A 395 31.18 -6.32 25.72
CA GLU A 395 30.73 -6.96 26.97
C GLU A 395 29.21 -7.07 27.04
N MET A 396 28.51 -5.99 26.64
CA MET A 396 27.05 -5.92 26.61
C MET A 396 26.44 -6.91 25.61
N LEU A 397 27.02 -7.00 24.40
CA LEU A 397 26.56 -7.96 23.38
C LEU A 397 26.76 -9.41 23.82
N SER A 398 27.81 -9.68 24.60
CA SER A 398 28.08 -11.01 25.13
C SER A 398 27.15 -11.42 26.28
N ASN A 399 26.51 -10.46 26.96
CA ASN A 399 25.64 -10.72 28.12
C ASN A 399 24.29 -9.96 28.08
N PRO A 400 23.44 -10.12 27.05
CA PRO A 400 22.27 -9.26 26.83
C PRO A 400 21.27 -9.24 27.99
N SER A 401 21.11 -10.38 28.67
CA SER A 401 20.24 -10.54 29.85
C SER A 401 20.70 -9.73 31.06
N LYS A 402 22.01 -9.56 31.23
CA LYS A 402 22.59 -8.74 32.30
C LYS A 402 22.31 -7.25 32.06
N PHE A 403 22.23 -6.84 30.79
CA PHE A 403 22.16 -5.44 30.38
C PHE A 403 20.74 -4.94 30.04
N ASN A 404 19.72 -5.80 30.11
CA ASN A 404 18.35 -5.50 29.64
C ASN A 404 18.31 -4.91 28.20
N SER A 405 19.34 -5.17 27.39
CA SER A 405 19.44 -4.63 26.04
C SER A 405 18.71 -5.53 25.05
N SER A 406 17.77 -4.97 24.28
CA SER A 406 17.22 -5.67 23.11
C SER A 406 18.26 -5.70 21.99
N HIS A 407 18.68 -6.90 21.59
CA HIS A 407 19.63 -7.07 20.49
C HIS A 407 18.95 -6.99 19.14
N ASN A 408 19.22 -5.91 18.39
CA ASN A 408 18.93 -5.90 16.96
C ASN A 408 20.11 -6.55 16.23
N HIS A 409 19.95 -7.80 15.76
CA HIS A 409 20.99 -8.49 14.98
C HIS A 409 21.43 -7.75 13.71
N ALA A 410 20.69 -6.74 13.26
CA ALA A 410 21.12 -5.86 12.18
C ALA A 410 22.41 -5.09 12.55
N ILE A 411 22.59 -4.69 13.81
CA ILE A 411 23.68 -3.78 14.21
C ILE A 411 25.06 -4.39 13.92
N GLU A 412 25.28 -5.67 14.26
CA GLU A 412 26.56 -6.35 14.01
C GLU A 412 26.92 -6.35 12.52
N TYR A 413 25.93 -6.57 11.65
CA TYR A 413 26.15 -6.55 10.21
C TYR A 413 26.40 -5.14 9.67
N LEU A 414 25.60 -4.16 10.13
CA LEU A 414 25.75 -2.77 9.71
C LEU A 414 27.15 -2.25 10.07
N PHE A 415 27.64 -2.56 11.27
CA PHE A 415 28.97 -2.14 11.66
C PHE A 415 30.09 -3.03 11.09
N SER A 416 29.83 -4.26 10.67
CA SER A 416 30.79 -5.03 9.87
C SER A 416 30.92 -4.51 8.44
N THR A 417 29.99 -3.66 7.99
CA THR A 417 29.98 -3.00 6.68
C THR A 417 29.96 -1.48 6.83
N TYR A 418 30.52 -0.99 7.93
CA TYR A 418 30.37 0.39 8.38
C TYR A 418 30.79 1.45 7.34
N GLU A 419 31.82 1.17 6.53
CA GLU A 419 32.26 2.05 5.44
C GLU A 419 31.12 2.37 4.45
N LEU A 420 30.20 1.42 4.25
CA LEU A 420 29.04 1.57 3.37
C LEU A 420 27.93 2.43 3.98
N LEU A 421 28.06 2.81 5.25
CA LEU A 421 27.15 3.73 5.90
C LEU A 421 27.60 5.18 5.73
N ASP A 422 28.80 5.46 5.19
CA ASP A 422 29.28 6.82 4.89
C ASP A 422 28.31 7.52 3.91
N PRO A 423 27.82 8.74 4.21
CA PRO A 423 26.98 9.50 3.29
C PRO A 423 27.60 9.77 1.92
N ASN A 424 28.93 9.78 1.83
CA ASN A 424 29.67 10.04 0.59
C ASN A 424 29.93 8.76 -0.22
N GLN A 425 29.70 7.57 0.35
CA GLN A 425 29.81 6.32 -0.39
C GLN A 425 28.49 5.93 -1.02
N VAL A 426 28.58 5.35 -2.21
CA VAL A 426 27.44 4.82 -2.97
C VAL A 426 27.54 3.29 -2.91
N PRO A 427 26.76 2.60 -2.06
CA PRO A 427 26.83 1.15 -1.97
C PRO A 427 26.41 0.49 -3.30
N THR A 428 27.03 -0.65 -3.62
CA THR A 428 26.62 -1.46 -4.78
C THR A 428 25.19 -1.99 -4.61
N PRO A 429 24.45 -2.30 -5.70
CA PRO A 429 23.10 -2.86 -5.59
C PRO A 429 23.00 -4.08 -4.67
N PHE A 430 24.00 -4.96 -4.71
CA PHE A 430 24.09 -6.11 -3.81
C PHE A 430 24.20 -5.69 -2.34
N GLN A 431 25.08 -4.74 -2.02
CA GLN A 431 25.24 -4.22 -0.67
C GLN A 431 23.99 -3.51 -0.17
N ARG A 432 23.30 -2.75 -1.04
CA ARG A 432 22.02 -2.11 -0.71
C ARG A 432 20.97 -3.15 -0.32
N ILE A 433 20.81 -4.21 -1.12
CA ILE A 433 19.93 -5.33 -0.79
C ILE A 433 20.27 -5.91 0.59
N GLN A 434 21.55 -6.16 0.85
CA GLN A 434 21.97 -6.73 2.13
C GLN A 434 21.65 -5.82 3.32
N ASN A 435 21.91 -4.52 3.19
CA ASN A 435 21.61 -3.52 4.21
C ASN A 435 20.10 -3.47 4.49
N THR A 436 19.29 -3.26 3.46
CA THR A 436 17.84 -3.10 3.61
C THR A 436 17.15 -4.37 4.13
N VAL A 437 17.57 -5.55 3.66
CA VAL A 437 17.00 -6.83 4.10
C VAL A 437 17.25 -7.04 5.59
N ARG A 438 18.44 -6.68 6.08
CA ARG A 438 18.85 -6.91 7.47
C ARG A 438 18.31 -5.86 8.44
N THR A 439 17.94 -4.67 7.96
CA THR A 439 17.34 -3.59 8.79
C THR A 439 15.81 -3.56 8.79
N SER A 440 15.16 -4.59 8.24
CA SER A 440 13.70 -4.63 8.11
C SER A 440 12.98 -4.62 9.46
N PHE A 441 12.01 -3.71 9.60
CA PHE A 441 11.16 -3.58 10.79
C PHE A 441 9.94 -4.51 10.73
N ARG A 442 9.24 -4.63 11.87
CA ARG A 442 7.98 -5.36 11.95
C ARG A 442 6.90 -4.66 11.12
N THR A 443 6.45 -5.31 10.06
CA THR A 443 5.29 -4.87 9.27
C THR A 443 4.01 -4.99 10.10
N CYS A 444 3.25 -3.90 10.18
CA CYS A 444 1.90 -3.83 10.74
C CYS A 444 0.89 -3.70 9.59
N GLY A 445 -0.28 -4.33 9.71
CA GLY A 445 -1.25 -4.39 8.62
C GLY A 445 -0.77 -5.19 7.41
N SER A 446 -1.27 -4.84 6.22
CA SER A 446 -0.86 -5.41 4.93
C SER A 446 -0.33 -4.31 4.01
N ALA A 447 0.81 -4.55 3.36
CA ALA A 447 1.35 -3.67 2.33
C ALA A 447 1.19 -4.29 0.94
N GLU A 448 0.76 -3.50 -0.05
CA GLU A 448 0.67 -3.92 -1.44
C GLU A 448 1.93 -3.47 -2.20
N HIS A 449 2.49 -4.38 -2.98
CA HIS A 449 3.67 -4.13 -3.81
C HIS A 449 3.38 -4.60 -5.23
N ARG A 450 3.58 -3.70 -6.19
CA ARG A 450 3.38 -3.99 -7.61
C ARG A 450 4.72 -4.29 -8.26
N PHE A 451 4.76 -5.30 -9.11
CA PHE A 451 5.94 -5.67 -9.89
C PHE A 451 5.54 -5.93 -11.34
N VAL A 452 6.47 -5.69 -12.25
CA VAL A 452 6.41 -6.22 -13.62
C VAL A 452 7.61 -7.12 -13.79
N HIS A 453 7.38 -8.39 -14.13
CA HIS A 453 8.46 -9.35 -14.36
C HIS A 453 8.17 -10.18 -15.60
N ARG A 454 9.05 -10.06 -16.62
CA ARG A 454 8.92 -10.76 -17.92
C ARG A 454 7.53 -10.58 -18.57
N GLY A 455 6.99 -9.38 -18.52
CA GLY A 455 5.69 -9.03 -19.10
C GLY A 455 4.48 -9.48 -18.27
N THR A 456 4.69 -10.07 -17.09
CA THR A 456 3.62 -10.41 -16.15
C THR A 456 3.51 -9.34 -15.06
N TYR A 457 2.30 -8.80 -14.87
CA TYR A 457 1.97 -7.90 -13.77
C TYR A 457 1.72 -8.71 -12.50
N LEU A 458 2.35 -8.32 -11.40
CA LEU A 458 2.22 -8.97 -10.09
C LEU A 458 1.80 -7.95 -9.04
N ARG A 459 0.81 -8.31 -8.22
CA ARG A 459 0.48 -7.62 -6.96
C ARG A 459 0.81 -8.54 -5.80
N MET A 460 1.86 -8.23 -5.06
CA MET A 460 2.23 -8.95 -3.85
C MET A 460 1.71 -8.24 -2.60
N PHE A 461 1.04 -8.98 -1.74
CA PHE A 461 0.49 -8.48 -0.49
C PHE A 461 1.35 -9.00 0.67
N ASP A 462 2.20 -8.12 1.24
CA ASP A 462 3.02 -8.40 2.41
C ASP A 462 2.20 -8.21 3.69
N ILE A 463 1.76 -9.32 4.28
CA ILE A 463 0.89 -9.29 5.44
C ILE A 463 1.72 -9.38 6.71
N GLY A 464 1.44 -8.49 7.65
CA GLY A 464 2.05 -8.43 8.97
C GLY A 464 2.06 -9.79 9.64
N GLY A 465 3.25 -10.27 10.01
CA GLY A 465 3.43 -11.58 10.63
C GLY A 465 3.05 -11.62 12.12
N ALA A 466 2.63 -10.50 12.70
CA ALA A 466 2.22 -10.39 14.10
C ALA A 466 0.92 -11.16 14.37
N MET A 467 0.80 -11.82 15.51
CA MET A 467 -0.41 -12.53 15.91
C MET A 467 -1.68 -11.67 15.90
N SER A 468 -1.58 -10.38 16.23
CA SER A 468 -2.70 -9.43 16.17
C SER A 468 -3.25 -9.25 14.75
N GLU A 469 -2.41 -9.39 13.72
CA GLU A 469 -2.79 -9.27 12.31
C GLU A 469 -3.34 -10.59 11.75
N ARG A 470 -2.86 -11.73 12.26
CA ARG A 470 -3.29 -13.07 11.82
C ARG A 470 -4.77 -13.37 12.10
N LYS A 471 -5.39 -12.69 13.09
CA LYS A 471 -6.82 -12.81 13.39
C LYS A 471 -7.73 -12.27 12.26
N LYS A 472 -7.16 -11.57 11.28
CA LYS A 472 -7.88 -10.94 10.18
C LYS A 472 -7.69 -11.68 8.85
N ILE A 473 -7.15 -12.91 8.85
CA ILE A 473 -6.78 -13.61 7.61
C ILE A 473 -7.93 -13.67 6.59
N SER A 474 -9.16 -13.96 7.00
CA SER A 474 -10.33 -13.98 6.11
C SER A 474 -10.64 -12.60 5.53
N SER A 475 -10.57 -11.55 6.37
CA SER A 475 -10.74 -10.16 5.92
C SER A 475 -9.64 -9.75 4.94
N VAL A 476 -8.40 -10.20 5.17
CA VAL A 476 -7.27 -9.94 4.27
C VAL A 476 -7.47 -10.68 2.95
N ILE A 477 -7.84 -11.96 2.96
CA ILE A 477 -8.13 -12.72 1.73
C ILE A 477 -9.25 -12.04 0.91
N SER A 478 -10.32 -11.60 1.57
CA SER A 478 -11.41 -10.85 0.93
C SER A 478 -10.93 -9.52 0.35
N SER A 479 -10.08 -8.76 1.06
CA SER A 479 -9.54 -7.48 0.57
C SER A 479 -8.60 -7.59 -0.64
N ILE A 480 -8.03 -8.79 -0.85
CA ILE A 480 -7.14 -9.12 -1.95
C ILE A 480 -7.91 -9.68 -3.15
N GLU A 481 -9.23 -9.92 -3.05
CA GLU A 481 -10.05 -10.53 -4.10
C GLU A 481 -9.60 -11.96 -4.48
N SER A 482 -9.20 -12.74 -3.47
CA SER A 482 -8.65 -14.10 -3.59
C SER A 482 -7.28 -14.17 -4.30
N PRO A 483 -6.23 -14.65 -3.62
CA PRO A 483 -4.90 -14.74 -4.22
C PRO A 483 -4.80 -15.89 -5.23
N ASP A 484 -4.08 -15.66 -6.33
CA ASP A 484 -3.74 -16.71 -7.31
C ASP A 484 -2.63 -17.64 -6.79
N LEU A 485 -1.79 -17.12 -5.89
CA LEU A 485 -0.70 -17.85 -5.25
C LEU A 485 -0.51 -17.39 -3.80
N LEU A 486 -0.36 -18.34 -2.88
CA LEU A 486 0.08 -18.07 -1.52
C LEU A 486 1.54 -18.50 -1.33
N ILE A 487 2.36 -17.61 -0.79
CA ILE A 487 3.74 -17.91 -0.39
C ILE A 487 3.85 -17.89 1.12
N TYR A 488 4.09 -19.06 1.71
CA TYR A 488 4.28 -19.26 3.13
C TYR A 488 5.78 -19.26 3.49
N PHE A 489 6.21 -18.26 4.25
CA PHE A 489 7.60 -18.05 4.64
C PHE A 489 7.93 -18.69 5.99
N VAL A 490 9.04 -19.42 6.03
CA VAL A 490 9.53 -20.17 7.20
C VAL A 490 10.99 -19.82 7.47
N GLY A 491 11.25 -19.11 8.58
CA GLY A 491 12.60 -18.77 8.99
C GLY A 491 13.32 -19.95 9.65
N LEU A 492 14.36 -20.48 9.02
CA LEU A 492 15.09 -21.65 9.53
C LEU A 492 15.92 -21.33 10.78
N ALA A 493 16.57 -20.17 10.81
CA ALA A 493 17.50 -19.82 11.89
C ALA A 493 16.81 -19.51 13.23
N ASP A 494 15.52 -19.17 13.20
CA ASP A 494 14.73 -18.79 14.37
C ASP A 494 13.87 -19.94 14.93
N ASN A 495 13.93 -21.13 14.35
CA ASN A 495 12.99 -22.22 14.62
C ASN A 495 12.94 -22.63 16.11
N ASN A 496 14.10 -22.65 16.79
CA ASN A 496 14.22 -23.07 18.19
C ASN A 496 14.07 -21.94 19.22
N ARG A 497 13.85 -20.69 18.78
CA ARG A 497 13.68 -19.57 19.70
C ARG A 497 12.27 -19.54 20.29
N TRP A 498 12.17 -19.01 21.50
CA TRP A 498 10.88 -18.67 22.11
C TRP A 498 10.22 -17.53 21.35
N SER A 499 8.90 -17.55 21.28
CA SER A 499 8.10 -16.47 20.72
C SER A 499 8.09 -15.29 21.67
N GLU A 500 8.34 -14.09 21.16
CA GLU A 500 8.17 -12.83 21.91
C GLU A 500 6.69 -12.49 22.11
N GLU A 501 5.81 -13.08 21.31
CA GLU A 501 4.38 -12.78 21.30
C GLU A 501 3.54 -13.74 22.17
N ARG A 502 4.12 -14.89 22.53
CA ARG A 502 3.48 -15.93 23.33
C ARG A 502 4.45 -16.56 24.30
N GLU A 503 4.21 -16.34 25.58
CA GLU A 503 4.92 -17.01 26.66
C GLU A 503 4.78 -18.54 26.53
N GLY A 504 5.88 -19.25 26.71
CA GLY A 504 5.91 -20.72 26.66
C GLY A 504 5.73 -21.36 25.27
N MET A 505 5.71 -20.59 24.18
CA MET A 505 5.60 -21.13 22.81
C MET A 505 6.89 -20.95 22.02
N LYS A 506 7.38 -22.02 21.38
CA LYS A 506 8.49 -21.92 20.42
C LYS A 506 8.01 -21.41 19.06
N ARG A 507 8.88 -20.68 18.35
CA ARG A 507 8.59 -20.14 17.00
C ARG A 507 8.29 -21.25 15.98
N ARG A 508 8.96 -22.41 16.07
CA ARG A 508 8.60 -23.62 15.29
C ARG A 508 7.12 -23.95 15.41
N THR A 509 6.66 -24.09 16.66
CA THR A 509 5.28 -24.49 16.98
C THR A 509 4.29 -23.44 16.49
N ASP A 510 4.61 -22.15 16.66
CA ASP A 510 3.78 -21.05 16.13
C ASP A 510 3.69 -21.10 14.60
N SER A 511 4.81 -21.33 13.91
CA SER A 511 4.84 -21.51 12.45
C SER A 511 3.99 -22.71 12.02
N LEU A 512 4.17 -23.88 12.63
CA LEU A 512 3.42 -25.09 12.29
C LEU A 512 1.90 -24.92 12.53
N ASN A 513 1.51 -24.25 13.61
CA ASN A 513 0.11 -23.92 13.89
C ASN A 513 -0.47 -22.97 12.84
N LEU A 514 0.29 -21.95 12.46
CA LEU A 514 -0.11 -21.02 11.41
C LEU A 514 -0.25 -21.74 10.06
N PHE A 515 0.71 -22.59 9.70
CA PHE A 515 0.64 -23.39 8.49
C PHE A 515 -0.59 -24.28 8.47
N SER A 516 -0.90 -24.94 9.60
CA SER A 516 -2.10 -25.76 9.75
C SER A 516 -3.37 -24.96 9.46
N SER A 517 -3.46 -23.70 9.92
CA SER A 517 -4.62 -22.84 9.66
C SER A 517 -4.79 -22.53 8.16
N ILE A 518 -3.70 -22.28 7.43
CA ILE A 518 -3.72 -21.96 5.99
C ILE A 518 -4.18 -23.15 5.15
N ILE A 519 -3.70 -24.35 5.47
CA ILE A 519 -4.07 -25.56 4.72
C ILE A 519 -5.52 -25.99 4.99
N THR A 520 -6.12 -25.56 6.10
CA THR A 520 -7.53 -25.82 6.44
C THR A 520 -8.49 -24.69 6.06
N GLU A 521 -7.97 -23.52 5.68
CA GLU A 521 -8.79 -22.35 5.32
C GLU A 521 -9.56 -22.61 4.02
N LYS A 522 -10.88 -22.45 4.09
CA LYS A 522 -11.81 -22.74 3.00
C LYS A 522 -11.62 -21.79 1.82
N GLN A 523 -11.37 -20.51 2.11
CA GLN A 523 -11.15 -19.50 1.07
C GLN A 523 -9.85 -19.73 0.27
N LEU A 524 -8.93 -20.54 0.81
CA LEU A 524 -7.65 -20.84 0.17
C LEU A 524 -7.62 -22.23 -0.47
N LYS A 525 -8.76 -22.91 -0.58
CA LYS A 525 -8.85 -24.32 -0.99
C LYS A 525 -8.14 -24.60 -2.32
N ASP A 526 -8.39 -23.75 -3.32
CA ASP A 526 -7.92 -23.92 -4.70
C ASP A 526 -6.68 -23.07 -5.02
N VAL A 527 -6.11 -22.41 -4.01
CA VAL A 527 -4.93 -21.54 -4.16
C VAL A 527 -3.65 -22.38 -4.10
N ASP A 528 -2.78 -22.21 -5.10
CA ASP A 528 -1.44 -22.82 -5.12
C ASP A 528 -0.61 -22.32 -3.92
N LEU A 529 0.21 -23.20 -3.35
CA LEU A 529 0.98 -22.91 -2.13
C LEU A 529 2.47 -23.12 -2.36
N PHE A 530 3.24 -22.04 -2.25
CA PHE A 530 4.69 -22.09 -2.17
C PHE A 530 5.11 -22.02 -0.70
N VAL A 531 5.99 -22.91 -0.27
CA VAL A 531 6.63 -22.86 1.04
C VAL A 531 8.08 -22.44 0.84
N VAL A 532 8.46 -21.29 1.37
CA VAL A 532 9.78 -20.70 1.19
C VAL A 532 10.53 -20.71 2.51
N PHE A 533 11.61 -21.49 2.57
CA PHE A 533 12.53 -21.50 3.71
C PHE A 533 13.56 -20.38 3.57
N THR A 534 13.61 -19.50 4.56
CA THR A 534 14.51 -18.34 4.61
C THR A 534 15.56 -18.50 5.70
N GLN A 535 16.50 -17.54 5.77
CA GLN A 535 17.58 -17.50 6.77
C GLN A 535 18.50 -18.74 6.71
N CYS A 536 18.65 -19.36 5.52
CA CYS A 536 19.50 -20.52 5.29
C CYS A 536 20.98 -20.22 5.59
N ASP A 537 21.42 -18.98 5.35
CA ASP A 537 22.77 -18.49 5.65
C ASP A 537 23.01 -18.41 7.17
N LEU A 538 22.05 -17.87 7.91
CA LEU A 538 22.15 -17.71 9.37
C LEU A 538 22.18 -19.05 10.10
N ILE A 539 21.41 -20.05 9.66
CA ILE A 539 21.45 -21.38 10.27
C ILE A 539 22.80 -22.07 10.00
N ASN A 540 23.34 -21.94 8.79
CA ASN A 540 24.66 -22.49 8.45
C ASN A 540 25.78 -21.85 9.29
N LYS A 541 25.71 -20.53 9.53
CA LYS A 541 26.65 -19.82 10.42
C LYS A 541 26.58 -20.37 11.86
N LYS A 542 25.38 -20.50 12.43
CA LYS A 542 25.17 -21.05 13.79
C LYS A 542 25.70 -22.48 13.94
N ILE A 543 25.61 -23.29 12.89
CA ILE A 543 26.18 -24.65 12.86
C ILE A 543 27.71 -24.58 12.86
N SER A 544 28.30 -23.74 11.99
CA SER A 544 29.75 -23.58 11.90
C SER A 544 30.38 -23.09 13.21
N GLU A 545 29.66 -22.25 13.96
CA GLU A 545 30.06 -21.71 15.26
C GLU A 545 29.75 -22.68 16.43
N LYS A 546 29.23 -23.89 16.16
CA LYS A 546 28.83 -24.91 17.15
C LYS A 546 27.81 -24.41 18.20
N VAL A 547 27.08 -23.33 17.90
CA VAL A 547 26.01 -22.80 18.75
C VAL A 547 24.83 -23.79 18.81
N ILE A 548 24.65 -24.57 17.75
CA ILE A 548 23.67 -25.65 17.65
C ILE A 548 24.41 -26.92 17.21
N GLN A 549 24.15 -28.04 17.87
CA GLN A 549 24.91 -29.27 17.69
C GLN A 549 24.53 -30.09 16.44
N ASP A 550 23.37 -29.85 15.81
CA ASP A 550 22.94 -30.66 14.67
C ASP A 550 21.99 -29.97 13.66
N LEU A 551 22.03 -30.46 12.41
CA LEU A 551 21.23 -30.04 11.24
C LEU A 551 19.78 -30.56 11.26
N SER A 552 19.41 -31.37 12.25
CA SER A 552 18.10 -32.02 12.39
C SER A 552 16.91 -31.05 12.25
N ASN A 553 17.10 -29.75 12.48
CA ASN A 553 16.02 -28.77 12.47
C ASN A 553 15.36 -28.43 11.11
N ALA A 554 16.06 -28.51 9.97
CA ALA A 554 15.54 -28.03 8.69
C ALA A 554 14.76 -29.13 7.95
N ASP A 555 15.36 -30.31 7.79
CA ASP A 555 14.71 -31.47 7.17
C ASP A 555 13.52 -31.96 8.01
N ASP A 556 13.62 -31.93 9.34
CA ASP A 556 12.48 -32.24 10.21
C ASP A 556 11.36 -31.22 10.05
N LEU A 557 11.66 -29.95 9.79
CA LEU A 557 10.62 -28.92 9.61
C LEU A 557 9.90 -29.08 8.27
N VAL A 558 10.64 -29.40 7.21
CA VAL A 558 10.07 -29.77 5.92
C VAL A 558 9.16 -30.99 6.09
N GLU A 559 9.61 -32.01 6.83
CA GLU A 559 8.83 -33.23 7.05
C GLU A 559 7.61 -32.99 7.96
N ASP A 560 7.71 -32.14 8.97
CA ASP A 560 6.59 -31.72 9.81
C ASP A 560 5.49 -31.02 8.98
N LEU A 561 5.88 -30.10 8.09
CA LEU A 561 4.95 -29.41 7.20
C LEU A 561 4.30 -30.39 6.22
N LYS A 562 5.09 -31.31 5.63
CA LYS A 562 4.56 -32.39 4.78
C LYS A 562 3.61 -33.29 5.57
N SER A 563 3.93 -33.64 6.81
CA SER A 563 3.11 -34.47 7.70
C SER A 563 1.78 -33.79 8.06
N LEU A 564 1.79 -32.50 8.40
CA LEU A 564 0.58 -31.70 8.60
C LEU A 564 -0.31 -31.69 7.36
N TYR A 565 0.28 -31.47 6.18
CA TYR A 565 -0.47 -31.52 4.93
C TYR A 565 -1.07 -32.90 4.67
N ARG A 566 -0.31 -33.99 4.82
CA ARG A 566 -0.83 -35.36 4.66
C ARG A 566 -2.00 -35.65 5.61
N ARG A 567 -1.93 -35.17 6.86
CA ARG A 567 -3.04 -35.30 7.83
C ARG A 567 -4.26 -34.49 7.41
N SER A 568 -4.07 -33.24 7.00
CA SER A 568 -5.16 -32.39 6.50
C SER A 568 -5.84 -32.99 5.25
N TYR A 569 -5.05 -33.49 4.30
CA TYR A 569 -5.57 -34.16 3.10
C TYR A 569 -6.39 -35.40 3.45
N LYS A 570 -5.91 -36.25 4.38
CA LYS A 570 -6.67 -37.41 4.86
C LYS A 570 -7.98 -37.02 5.52
N ALA A 571 -8.02 -35.91 6.25
CA ALA A 571 -9.21 -35.45 6.96
C ALA A 571 -10.25 -34.76 6.06
N THR A 572 -9.80 -34.03 5.03
CA THR A 572 -10.65 -33.13 4.23
C THR A 572 -10.86 -33.57 2.78
N GLY A 573 -10.03 -34.49 2.27
CA GLY A 573 -9.98 -34.86 0.86
C GLY A 573 -9.48 -33.74 -0.07
N THR A 574 -9.06 -32.59 0.46
CA THR A 574 -8.68 -31.42 -0.34
C THR A 574 -7.21 -31.49 -0.73
N LYS A 575 -6.94 -31.74 -2.02
CA LYS A 575 -5.58 -31.74 -2.56
C LYS A 575 -5.15 -30.30 -2.88
N LYS A 576 -4.11 -29.81 -2.23
CA LYS A 576 -3.41 -28.56 -2.58
C LYS A 576 -2.13 -28.84 -3.37
N ASN A 577 -1.78 -27.93 -4.25
CA ASN A 577 -0.51 -27.95 -4.95
C ASN A 577 0.55 -27.25 -4.10
N ILE A 578 1.40 -28.02 -3.43
CA ILE A 578 2.43 -27.47 -2.53
C ILE A 578 3.81 -27.66 -3.15
N ARG A 579 4.56 -26.57 -3.29
CA ARG A 579 5.95 -26.58 -3.75
C ARG A 579 6.86 -25.97 -2.69
N PHE A 580 8.03 -26.56 -2.49
CA PHE A 580 8.98 -26.15 -1.46
C PHE A 580 10.21 -25.52 -2.11
N PHE A 581 10.65 -24.38 -1.57
CA PHE A 581 11.78 -23.61 -2.07
C PHE A 581 12.67 -23.16 -0.91
N THR A 582 13.95 -22.97 -1.19
CA THR A 582 14.87 -22.26 -0.31
C THR A 582 15.16 -20.88 -0.91
N CYS A 583 15.23 -19.87 -0.04
CA CYS A 583 15.55 -18.50 -0.45
C CYS A 583 16.51 -17.87 0.54
N ASN A 584 17.65 -17.41 0.02
CA ASN A 584 18.41 -16.41 0.73
C ASN A 584 18.01 -15.03 0.19
N ALA A 585 17.24 -14.27 0.97
CA ALA A 585 16.79 -12.92 0.58
C ALA A 585 17.95 -11.93 0.39
N THR A 586 19.14 -12.22 0.93
CA THR A 586 20.36 -11.43 0.67
C THR A 586 21.04 -11.78 -0.65
N SER A 587 20.50 -12.73 -1.42
CA SER A 587 21.00 -13.17 -2.72
C SER A 587 19.95 -12.93 -3.81
N GLU A 588 20.30 -12.07 -4.77
CA GLU A 588 19.49 -11.80 -5.97
C GLU A 588 19.07 -13.09 -6.69
N LYS A 589 20.02 -14.02 -6.89
CA LYS A 589 19.75 -15.32 -7.53
C LYS A 589 18.67 -16.12 -6.81
N GLY A 590 18.68 -16.13 -5.48
CA GLY A 590 17.70 -16.86 -4.67
C GLY A 590 16.29 -16.27 -4.79
N VAL A 591 16.19 -14.95 -4.82
CA VAL A 591 14.92 -14.22 -4.98
C VAL A 591 14.39 -14.39 -6.40
N MET A 592 15.24 -14.18 -7.41
CA MET A 592 14.86 -14.29 -8.81
C MET A 592 14.42 -15.70 -9.21
N ASN A 593 14.97 -16.74 -8.59
CA ASN A 593 14.48 -18.11 -8.78
C ASN A 593 13.00 -18.24 -8.38
N ILE A 594 12.62 -17.69 -7.23
CA ILE A 594 11.21 -17.71 -6.78
C ILE A 594 10.35 -16.82 -7.68
N MET A 595 10.80 -15.61 -8.02
CA MET A 595 10.08 -14.73 -8.95
C MET A 595 9.79 -15.42 -10.29
N ASN A 596 10.77 -16.16 -10.81
CA ASN A 596 10.60 -16.95 -12.04
C ASN A 596 9.62 -18.13 -11.88
N GLU A 597 9.46 -18.69 -10.69
CA GLU A 597 8.48 -19.75 -10.43
C GLU A 597 7.07 -19.19 -10.20
N ILE A 598 6.96 -17.96 -9.68
CA ILE A 598 5.67 -17.25 -9.52
C ILE A 598 5.02 -17.03 -10.90
N ILE A 599 5.79 -16.58 -11.89
CA ILE A 599 5.30 -16.27 -13.26
C ILE A 599 5.02 -17.51 -14.11
N LYS A 600 5.58 -18.69 -13.76
CA LYS A 600 5.31 -19.95 -14.46
C LYS A 600 3.97 -20.56 -14.06
N LYS A 601 3.50 -20.19 -12.88
CA LYS A 601 2.16 -20.47 -12.43
C LYS A 601 1.23 -19.45 -13.03
#